data_AF-A0A7V4T7S7-F1
#
_entry.id   AF-A0A7V4T7S7-F1
#
_cell.length_a   1.000
_cell.length_b   1.000
_cell.length_c   1.000
_cell.angle_alpha   90.00
_cell.angle_beta   90.00
_cell.angle_gamma   90.00
#
_symmetry.space_group_name_H-M   'P 1'
#
loop_
_entity.id
_entity.type
_entity.pdbx_description
1 polymer ?
#
loop_
_entity_poly.entity_id
_entity_poly.type
_entity_poly.pdbx_seq_one_letter_code
_entity_poly.pdbx_strand_id
1 'polypeptide(L)'
;LIKSMQNEQFLKGLLESVKGCGFIDLTSGAEVMVSCLRKEDPEKLYKELSYDYADVFLNAGANPTFPYESAHTGKKPVLMQKPVITLREYFRKAGVHKNPDFKDLDDHIAVEMEFLRYLLEKQDTDTYIKFFKNIYLKWVNSFCDQLTTSASSGFYQALAHFTRGALMCENMRIDGFTRGEETTQKMMEACASLDLDSAYFTLKEGVIEEEPAKEIPSHCYTCGALCGMTAKLKDGILTSISGLPGDPKGGGRLCPKGAASPNHLYSPYRLKSPLIKENGRFRKASWEEALDAVAKGIKSIEPDKLGFFRGNDFINWIHEGLFDHLGCPKMTHRPMCDNANRMANEHNLNDKRPWINYEKSDYIIHFGMNEFATSYGQRKTTQLKAALKNGAKLVIFDPRRSETAAAATEWIPIKPATDGAVALAMCYVIIKNELYDKEFVKDWTYGFDELKNRVLGTEDGIARTPEWAAKISGVPADTIERIAMEFAMAEKKGVSSWTGVAQVPNGMYGTAALQALNGLCGTFDAPGGPSLPFKRKLKSPWGKGQEKPPKGSAPKLHKYTMWSGWGPAKYTVCCGSRQTQGNDSLFW
;
A
#
# COMPACT_ATOMS: atom_id res chain seq x y z
N LEU A 1 -7.67 -37.79 -3.87
CA LEU A 1 -7.74 -37.33 -5.28
C LEU A 1 -6.51 -37.72 -6.11
N ILE A 2 -5.31 -37.17 -5.90
CA ILE A 2 -4.14 -37.52 -6.77
C ILE A 2 -3.90 -39.03 -6.82
N LYS A 3 -3.93 -39.73 -5.67
CA LYS A 3 -3.85 -41.20 -5.62
C LYS A 3 -4.94 -41.88 -6.48
N SER A 4 -6.18 -41.38 -6.43
CA SER A 4 -7.28 -41.86 -7.29
C SER A 4 -7.02 -41.58 -8.78
N MET A 5 -6.51 -40.40 -9.11
CA MET A 5 -6.13 -40.03 -10.48
C MET A 5 -4.93 -40.82 -11.01
N GLN A 6 -4.12 -41.44 -10.14
CA GLN A 6 -3.02 -42.32 -10.52
C GLN A 6 -3.43 -43.80 -10.61
N ASN A 7 -4.69 -44.12 -10.35
CA ASN A 7 -5.21 -45.47 -10.58
C ASN A 7 -5.20 -45.77 -12.09
N GLU A 8 -4.66 -46.93 -12.47
CA GLU A 8 -4.62 -47.36 -13.88
C GLU A 8 -6.01 -47.49 -14.51
N GLN A 9 -7.06 -47.74 -13.73
CA GLN A 9 -8.44 -47.69 -14.22
C GLN A 9 -8.80 -46.28 -14.74
N PHE A 10 -8.48 -45.24 -13.96
CA PHE A 10 -8.70 -43.85 -14.37
C PHE A 10 -7.80 -43.47 -15.55
N LEU A 11 -6.50 -43.77 -15.47
CA LEU A 11 -5.54 -43.35 -16.49
C LEU A 11 -5.84 -43.99 -17.86
N LYS A 12 -6.12 -45.30 -17.89
CA LYS A 12 -6.49 -45.99 -19.14
C LYS A 12 -7.85 -45.53 -19.64
N GLY A 13 -8.84 -45.45 -18.75
CA GLY A 13 -10.18 -44.98 -19.11
C GLY A 13 -10.15 -43.56 -19.72
N LEU A 14 -9.36 -42.66 -19.13
CA LEU A 14 -9.20 -41.30 -19.65
C LEU A 14 -8.59 -41.30 -21.06
N LEU A 15 -7.50 -42.03 -21.29
CA LEU A 15 -6.87 -42.12 -22.62
C LEU A 15 -7.79 -42.78 -23.66
N GLU A 16 -8.50 -43.84 -23.29
CA GLU A 16 -9.44 -44.53 -24.17
C GLU A 16 -10.63 -43.64 -24.52
N SER A 17 -11.09 -42.80 -23.57
CA SER A 17 -12.22 -41.90 -23.79
C SER A 17 -11.96 -40.82 -24.83
N VAL A 18 -10.70 -40.35 -24.95
CA VAL A 18 -10.29 -39.31 -25.91
C VAL A 18 -9.72 -39.88 -27.21
N LYS A 19 -9.59 -41.20 -27.31
CA LYS A 19 -8.99 -41.85 -28.48
C LYS A 19 -9.90 -41.73 -29.70
N GLY A 20 -9.41 -41.06 -30.74
CA GLY A 20 -10.15 -40.89 -31.99
C GLY A 20 -11.34 -39.94 -31.90
N CYS A 21 -11.46 -39.15 -30.82
CA CYS A 21 -12.57 -38.20 -30.66
C CYS A 21 -12.47 -36.98 -31.59
N GLY A 22 -11.31 -36.73 -32.19
CA GLY A 22 -11.09 -35.61 -33.12
C GLY A 22 -10.93 -34.24 -32.46
N PHE A 23 -10.98 -34.16 -31.12
CA PHE A 23 -10.74 -32.93 -30.35
C PHE A 23 -9.28 -32.85 -29.91
N ILE A 24 -8.43 -32.21 -30.73
CA ILE A 24 -6.96 -32.20 -30.54
C ILE A 24 -6.55 -31.69 -29.14
N ASP A 25 -7.14 -30.59 -28.68
CA ASP A 25 -6.86 -30.04 -27.35
C ASP A 25 -7.26 -31.01 -26.21
N LEU A 26 -8.38 -31.71 -26.37
CA LEU A 26 -8.86 -32.69 -25.39
C LEU A 26 -7.90 -33.88 -25.31
N THR A 27 -7.53 -34.45 -26.47
CA THR A 27 -6.60 -35.58 -26.57
C THR A 27 -5.22 -35.20 -26.04
N SER A 28 -4.65 -34.09 -26.51
CA SER A 28 -3.33 -33.62 -26.07
C SER A 28 -3.30 -33.30 -24.57
N GLY A 29 -4.36 -32.68 -24.04
CA GLY A 29 -4.49 -32.42 -22.61
C GLY A 29 -4.52 -33.70 -21.79
N ALA A 30 -5.35 -34.67 -22.18
CA ALA A 30 -5.43 -35.96 -21.50
C ALA A 30 -4.10 -36.73 -21.51
N GLU A 31 -3.43 -36.81 -22.67
CA GLU A 31 -2.15 -37.51 -22.83
C GLU A 31 -1.05 -36.92 -21.94
N VAL A 32 -0.91 -35.59 -21.93
CA VAL A 32 0.10 -34.91 -21.10
C VAL A 32 -0.26 -35.01 -19.61
N MET A 33 -1.53 -34.86 -19.22
CA MET A 33 -1.95 -35.06 -17.83
C MET A 33 -1.63 -36.48 -17.34
N VAL A 34 -1.96 -37.51 -18.12
CA VAL A 34 -1.66 -38.92 -17.77
C VAL A 34 -0.16 -39.16 -17.68
N SER A 35 0.63 -38.59 -18.58
CA SER A 35 2.09 -38.63 -18.50
C SER A 35 2.60 -37.98 -17.21
N CYS A 36 2.08 -36.81 -16.80
CA CYS A 36 2.43 -36.17 -15.54
C CYS A 36 2.03 -37.02 -14.33
N LEU A 37 0.83 -37.58 -14.33
CA LEU A 37 0.30 -38.42 -13.24
C LEU A 37 1.12 -39.71 -13.07
N ARG A 38 1.61 -40.33 -14.14
CA ARG A 38 2.40 -41.58 -14.05
C ARG A 38 3.84 -41.40 -13.56
N LYS A 39 4.41 -40.21 -13.70
CA LYS A 39 5.87 -39.99 -13.52
C LYS A 39 6.31 -39.91 -12.06
N GLU A 40 5.42 -39.51 -11.16
CA GLU A 40 5.81 -39.09 -9.83
C GLU A 40 4.99 -39.80 -8.75
N ASP A 41 5.58 -40.00 -7.58
CA ASP A 41 4.85 -40.45 -6.40
C ASP A 41 3.72 -39.44 -6.05
N PRO A 42 2.52 -39.90 -5.63
CA PRO A 42 1.39 -39.02 -5.34
C PRO A 42 1.70 -37.86 -4.39
N GLU A 43 2.51 -38.06 -3.35
CA GLU A 43 2.82 -37.03 -2.37
C GLU A 43 3.82 -36.02 -2.94
N LYS A 44 4.81 -36.51 -3.70
CA LYS A 44 5.76 -35.65 -4.40
C LYS A 44 5.06 -34.80 -5.47
N LEU A 45 4.16 -35.41 -6.25
CA LEU A 45 3.37 -34.71 -7.26
C LEU A 45 2.45 -33.66 -6.61
N TYR A 46 1.75 -34.01 -5.53
CA TYR A 46 0.92 -33.06 -4.78
C TYR A 46 1.74 -31.83 -4.36
N LYS A 47 2.94 -32.07 -3.82
CA LYS A 47 3.82 -31.01 -3.35
C LYS A 47 4.25 -30.09 -4.48
N GLU A 48 4.71 -30.63 -5.61
CA GLU A 48 5.10 -29.82 -6.78
C GLU A 48 3.91 -29.01 -7.33
N LEU A 49 2.75 -29.65 -7.50
CA LEU A 49 1.54 -28.96 -7.94
C LEU A 49 1.07 -27.89 -6.95
N SER A 50 1.31 -28.07 -5.65
CA SER A 50 0.97 -27.05 -4.63
C SER A 50 1.81 -25.78 -4.76
N TYR A 51 3.08 -25.90 -5.18
CA TYR A 51 3.93 -24.75 -5.48
C TYR A 51 3.46 -24.06 -6.75
N ASP A 52 3.21 -24.81 -7.82
CA ASP A 52 2.68 -24.24 -9.06
C ASP A 52 1.32 -23.58 -8.84
N TYR A 53 0.45 -24.17 -8.01
CA TYR A 53 -0.84 -23.59 -7.67
C TYR A 53 -0.68 -22.22 -6.99
N ALA A 54 0.28 -22.09 -6.07
CA ALA A 54 0.52 -20.81 -5.42
C ALA A 54 1.09 -19.77 -6.41
N ASP A 55 1.98 -20.20 -7.30
CA ASP A 55 2.59 -19.35 -8.31
C ASP A 55 1.54 -18.80 -9.29
N VAL A 56 0.65 -19.66 -9.77
CA VAL A 56 -0.36 -19.33 -10.79
C VAL A 56 -1.60 -18.68 -10.18
N PHE A 57 -2.17 -19.24 -9.11
CA PHE A 57 -3.50 -18.83 -8.64
C PHE A 57 -3.48 -17.98 -7.37
N LEU A 58 -2.38 -17.95 -6.61
CA LEU A 58 -2.28 -17.23 -5.33
C LEU A 58 -1.31 -16.05 -5.37
N ASN A 59 -0.92 -15.60 -6.56
CA ASN A 59 -0.07 -14.42 -6.77
C ASN A 59 1.32 -14.53 -6.09
N ALA A 60 1.86 -15.76 -6.00
CA ALA A 60 3.23 -15.99 -5.53
C ALA A 60 4.27 -15.93 -6.67
N GLY A 61 3.83 -16.18 -7.90
CA GLY A 61 4.66 -16.21 -9.10
C GLY A 61 4.60 -14.90 -9.89
N ALA A 62 5.38 -14.84 -10.97
CA ALA A 62 5.49 -13.64 -11.82
C ALA A 62 4.24 -13.40 -12.70
N ASN A 63 3.59 -14.48 -13.16
CA ASN A 63 2.50 -14.43 -14.13
C ASN A 63 1.27 -15.16 -13.54
N PRO A 64 0.51 -14.54 -12.62
CA PRO A 64 -0.68 -15.18 -12.07
C PRO A 64 -1.80 -15.25 -13.11
N THR A 65 -2.64 -16.28 -13.01
CA THR A 65 -3.87 -16.45 -13.77
C THR A 65 -5.04 -16.56 -12.80
N PHE A 66 -6.07 -15.74 -13.00
CA PHE A 66 -7.15 -15.61 -12.03
C PHE A 66 -8.38 -16.44 -12.44
N PRO A 67 -8.85 -17.38 -11.60
CA PRO A 67 -9.95 -18.27 -11.94
C PRO A 67 -11.33 -17.61 -11.68
N TYR A 68 -11.50 -16.33 -12.06
CA TYR A 68 -12.72 -15.56 -11.83
C TYR A 68 -13.26 -14.94 -13.11
N GLU A 69 -14.55 -15.06 -13.41
CA GLU A 69 -15.17 -14.44 -14.59
C GLU A 69 -14.87 -12.93 -14.66
N SER A 70 -14.96 -12.21 -13.53
CA SER A 70 -14.71 -10.76 -13.48
C SER A 70 -13.29 -10.37 -13.92
N ALA A 71 -12.30 -11.27 -13.79
CA ALA A 71 -10.93 -11.00 -14.22
C ALA A 71 -10.75 -11.06 -15.75
N HIS A 72 -11.66 -11.74 -16.47
CA HIS A 72 -11.55 -11.99 -17.92
C HIS A 72 -12.58 -11.22 -18.75
N THR A 73 -13.73 -10.86 -18.18
CA THR A 73 -14.81 -10.17 -18.89
C THR A 73 -14.68 -8.64 -18.88
N GLY A 74 -13.91 -8.09 -17.94
CA GLY A 74 -13.66 -6.66 -17.81
C GLY A 74 -12.49 -6.15 -18.66
N LYS A 75 -12.47 -4.84 -18.96
CA LYS A 75 -11.27 -4.17 -19.54
C LYS A 75 -10.09 -4.09 -18.56
N LYS A 76 -10.34 -4.34 -17.28
CA LYS A 76 -9.36 -4.29 -16.20
C LYS A 76 -9.57 -5.51 -15.31
N PRO A 77 -8.49 -6.10 -14.76
CA PRO A 77 -8.59 -7.23 -13.86
C PRO A 77 -9.07 -6.72 -12.49
N VAL A 78 -10.39 -6.60 -12.31
CA VAL A 78 -11.05 -6.18 -11.07
C VAL A 78 -12.18 -7.15 -10.79
N LEU A 79 -12.24 -7.66 -9.57
CA LEU A 79 -13.24 -8.62 -9.11
C LEU A 79 -14.53 -7.94 -8.63
N MET A 80 -15.52 -8.73 -8.22
CA MET A 80 -16.76 -8.23 -7.62
C MET A 80 -17.48 -7.21 -8.53
N GLN A 81 -17.49 -7.49 -9.83
CA GLN A 81 -18.11 -6.65 -10.86
C GLN A 81 -19.50 -7.19 -11.23
N LYS A 82 -20.02 -6.75 -12.39
CA LYS A 82 -21.28 -7.20 -12.95
C LYS A 82 -21.44 -8.74 -12.99
N PRO A 83 -20.41 -9.56 -13.32
CA PRO A 83 -20.49 -11.02 -13.26
C PRO A 83 -21.07 -11.57 -11.96
N VAL A 84 -20.55 -11.13 -10.81
CA VAL A 84 -21.02 -11.59 -9.49
C VAL A 84 -22.51 -11.29 -9.28
N ILE A 85 -22.97 -10.11 -9.70
CA ILE A 85 -24.40 -9.73 -9.60
C ILE A 85 -25.25 -10.65 -10.50
N THR A 86 -24.82 -10.85 -11.74
CA THR A 86 -25.51 -11.73 -12.69
C THR A 86 -25.58 -13.17 -12.18
N LEU A 87 -24.47 -13.71 -11.67
CA LEU A 87 -24.44 -15.08 -11.12
C LEU A 87 -25.40 -15.24 -9.94
N ARG A 88 -25.46 -14.26 -9.03
CA ARG A 88 -26.42 -14.31 -7.92
C ARG A 88 -27.87 -14.26 -8.38
N GLU A 89 -28.19 -13.53 -9.46
CA GLU A 89 -29.54 -13.58 -10.05
C GLU A 89 -29.88 -14.98 -10.60
N TYR A 90 -28.92 -15.67 -11.22
CA TYR A 90 -29.09 -17.06 -11.66
C TYR A 90 -29.28 -18.00 -10.47
N PHE A 91 -28.46 -17.88 -9.44
CA PHE A 91 -28.53 -18.72 -8.25
C PHE A 91 -29.89 -18.57 -7.55
N ARG A 92 -30.37 -17.33 -7.33
CA ARG A 92 -31.68 -17.06 -6.72
C ARG A 92 -32.82 -17.69 -7.52
N LYS A 93 -32.82 -17.54 -8.85
CA LYS A 93 -33.86 -18.13 -9.72
C LYS A 93 -33.86 -19.65 -9.67
N ALA A 94 -32.69 -20.25 -9.50
CA ALA A 94 -32.50 -21.69 -9.43
C ALA A 94 -32.71 -22.28 -8.01
N GLY A 95 -32.97 -21.44 -7.00
CA GLY A 95 -33.17 -21.87 -5.62
C GLY A 95 -31.89 -22.29 -4.90
N VAL A 96 -30.74 -21.73 -5.29
CA VAL A 96 -29.43 -22.01 -4.67
C VAL A 96 -28.69 -20.71 -4.32
N HIS A 97 -27.63 -20.84 -3.56
CA HIS A 97 -26.66 -19.78 -3.34
C HIS A 97 -25.24 -20.36 -3.17
N LYS A 98 -24.21 -19.51 -3.28
CA LYS A 98 -22.84 -19.91 -2.96
C LYS A 98 -22.75 -20.37 -1.50
N ASN A 99 -22.15 -21.53 -1.27
CA ASN A 99 -21.88 -22.06 0.05
C ASN A 99 -21.03 -21.06 0.86
N PRO A 100 -21.48 -20.60 2.05
CA PRO A 100 -20.71 -19.70 2.91
C PRO A 100 -19.39 -20.29 3.42
N ASP A 101 -19.27 -21.62 3.43
CA ASP A 101 -18.04 -22.32 3.82
C ASP A 101 -17.00 -22.33 2.71
N PHE A 102 -17.42 -22.21 1.44
CA PHE A 102 -16.53 -21.94 0.32
C PHE A 102 -16.09 -20.48 0.36
N LYS A 103 -14.86 -20.21 0.81
CA LYS A 103 -14.37 -18.84 1.11
C LYS A 103 -13.99 -18.00 -0.11
N ASP A 104 -14.07 -18.56 -1.32
CA ASP A 104 -13.81 -17.80 -2.54
C ASP A 104 -15.09 -17.15 -3.11
N LEU A 105 -14.94 -16.42 -4.21
CA LEU A 105 -15.99 -15.61 -4.82
C LEU A 105 -17.04 -16.44 -5.58
N ASP A 106 -18.23 -15.86 -5.73
CA ASP A 106 -19.35 -16.40 -6.51
C ASP A 106 -18.99 -16.66 -7.98
N ASP A 107 -18.09 -15.86 -8.55
CA ASP A 107 -17.63 -15.95 -9.94
C ASP A 107 -16.36 -16.77 -10.12
N HIS A 108 -16.00 -17.60 -9.14
CA HIS A 108 -14.92 -18.55 -9.26
C HIS A 108 -15.33 -19.70 -10.20
N ILE A 109 -14.42 -20.17 -11.08
CA ILE A 109 -14.70 -21.23 -12.08
C ILE A 109 -15.40 -22.46 -11.49
N ALA A 110 -14.97 -22.91 -10.31
CA ALA A 110 -15.57 -24.06 -9.62
C ALA A 110 -17.04 -23.85 -9.23
N VAL A 111 -17.45 -22.63 -8.87
CA VAL A 111 -18.84 -22.32 -8.52
C VAL A 111 -19.72 -22.39 -9.75
N GLU A 112 -19.26 -21.84 -10.88
CA GLU A 112 -19.99 -21.89 -12.15
C GLU A 112 -20.10 -23.33 -12.69
N MET A 113 -19.04 -24.13 -12.55
CA MET A 113 -19.06 -25.55 -12.94
C MET A 113 -20.05 -26.36 -12.10
N GLU A 114 -20.07 -26.15 -10.77
CA GLU A 114 -21.02 -26.85 -9.91
C GLU A 114 -22.46 -26.38 -10.14
N PHE A 115 -22.66 -25.11 -10.52
CA PHE A 115 -23.97 -24.60 -10.92
C PHE A 115 -24.47 -25.25 -12.21
N LEU A 116 -23.60 -25.41 -13.22
CA LEU A 116 -23.92 -26.17 -14.43
C LEU A 116 -24.33 -27.61 -14.09
N ARG A 117 -23.59 -28.27 -13.19
CA ARG A 117 -23.95 -29.61 -12.68
C ARG A 117 -25.33 -29.61 -12.01
N TYR A 118 -25.60 -28.66 -11.11
CA TYR A 118 -26.89 -28.53 -10.44
C TYR A 118 -28.05 -28.41 -11.44
N LEU A 119 -27.91 -27.57 -12.48
CA LEU A 119 -28.95 -27.41 -13.49
C LEU A 119 -29.23 -28.70 -14.27
N LEU A 120 -28.19 -29.47 -14.59
CA LEU A 120 -28.35 -30.78 -15.24
C LEU A 120 -29.10 -31.77 -14.34
N GLU A 121 -28.75 -31.84 -13.05
CA GLU A 121 -29.39 -32.74 -12.08
C GLU A 121 -30.86 -32.36 -11.82
N LYS A 122 -31.21 -31.06 -11.91
CA LYS A 122 -32.59 -30.56 -11.86
C LYS A 122 -33.32 -30.62 -13.22
N GLN A 123 -32.66 -31.10 -14.27
CA GLN A 123 -33.19 -31.18 -15.64
C GLN A 123 -33.60 -29.82 -16.24
N ASP A 124 -33.05 -28.70 -15.74
CA ASP A 124 -33.28 -27.35 -16.26
C ASP A 124 -32.36 -27.07 -17.47
N THR A 125 -32.67 -27.74 -18.58
CA THR A 125 -31.87 -27.72 -19.80
C THR A 125 -31.79 -26.34 -20.44
N ASP A 126 -32.89 -25.57 -20.39
CA ASP A 126 -32.95 -24.23 -20.98
C ASP A 126 -32.03 -23.25 -20.25
N THR A 127 -32.05 -23.25 -18.92
CA THR A 127 -31.14 -22.40 -18.12
C THR A 127 -29.71 -22.87 -18.28
N TYR A 128 -29.46 -24.19 -18.30
CA TYR A 128 -28.14 -24.77 -18.53
C TYR A 128 -27.52 -24.26 -19.84
N ILE A 129 -28.22 -24.42 -20.97
CA ILE A 129 -27.72 -24.00 -22.29
C ILE A 129 -27.45 -22.49 -22.31
N LYS A 130 -28.37 -21.69 -21.77
CA LYS A 130 -28.22 -20.23 -21.70
C LYS A 130 -27.02 -19.83 -20.85
N PHE A 131 -26.83 -20.44 -19.69
CA PHE A 131 -25.72 -20.15 -18.79
C PHE A 131 -24.39 -20.57 -19.41
N PHE A 132 -24.30 -21.80 -19.92
CA PHE A 132 -23.10 -22.33 -20.57
C PHE A 132 -22.65 -21.44 -21.72
N LYS A 133 -23.54 -21.13 -22.67
CA LYS A 133 -23.18 -20.36 -23.88
C LYS A 133 -22.96 -18.87 -23.59
N ASN A 134 -23.75 -18.26 -22.72
CA ASN A 134 -23.74 -16.81 -22.55
C ASN A 134 -22.86 -16.29 -21.40
N ILE A 135 -22.44 -17.16 -20.49
CA ILE A 135 -21.61 -16.81 -19.33
C ILE A 135 -20.33 -17.65 -19.37
N TYR A 136 -20.43 -18.94 -19.03
CA TYR A 136 -19.27 -19.81 -18.79
C TYR A 136 -18.30 -19.86 -19.98
N LEU A 137 -18.80 -20.16 -21.19
CA LEU A 137 -17.96 -20.29 -22.38
C LEU A 137 -17.26 -18.99 -22.80
N LYS A 138 -17.81 -17.82 -22.45
CA LYS A 138 -17.28 -16.52 -22.89
C LYS A 138 -15.94 -16.16 -22.25
N TRP A 139 -15.63 -16.72 -21.09
CA TRP A 139 -14.47 -16.31 -20.32
C TRP A 139 -13.50 -17.46 -20.06
N VAL A 140 -13.98 -18.69 -19.94
CA VAL A 140 -13.13 -19.84 -19.58
C VAL A 140 -12.09 -20.16 -20.66
N ASN A 141 -12.38 -19.91 -21.94
CA ASN A 141 -11.39 -20.05 -23.01
C ASN A 141 -10.20 -19.08 -22.81
N SER A 142 -10.49 -17.80 -22.51
CA SER A 142 -9.45 -16.80 -22.17
C SER A 142 -8.67 -17.21 -20.93
N PHE A 143 -9.34 -17.75 -19.91
CA PHE A 143 -8.68 -18.29 -18.73
C PHE A 143 -7.73 -19.44 -19.08
N CYS A 144 -8.15 -20.39 -19.93
CA CYS A 144 -7.31 -21.50 -20.38
C CYS A 144 -6.09 -21.02 -21.18
N ASP A 145 -6.25 -20.00 -22.05
CA ASP A 145 -5.15 -19.42 -22.81
C ASP A 145 -4.10 -18.78 -21.89
N GLN A 146 -4.54 -18.03 -20.88
CA GLN A 146 -3.65 -17.47 -19.88
C GLN A 146 -2.99 -18.57 -19.04
N LEU A 147 -3.75 -19.58 -18.60
CA LEU A 147 -3.20 -20.68 -17.80
C LEU A 147 -2.13 -21.45 -18.57
N THR A 148 -2.33 -21.67 -19.87
CA THR A 148 -1.36 -22.36 -20.75
C THR A 148 -0.01 -21.62 -20.78
N THR A 149 -0.04 -20.28 -20.80
CA THR A 149 1.18 -19.45 -20.89
C THR A 149 1.81 -19.14 -19.53
N SER A 150 1.01 -19.10 -18.47
CA SER A 150 1.45 -18.78 -17.11
C SER A 150 1.96 -19.99 -16.32
N ALA A 151 1.42 -21.18 -16.56
CA ALA A 151 1.79 -22.37 -15.79
C ALA A 151 3.21 -22.84 -16.12
N SER A 152 3.98 -23.15 -15.06
CA SER A 152 5.33 -23.71 -15.15
C SER A 152 5.35 -25.22 -15.37
N SER A 153 4.32 -25.95 -14.94
CA SER A 153 4.24 -27.40 -15.10
C SER A 153 3.34 -27.82 -16.25
N GLY A 154 3.74 -28.94 -16.87
CA GLY A 154 2.95 -29.57 -17.92
C GLY A 154 1.55 -30.00 -17.45
N PHE A 155 1.34 -30.23 -16.15
CA PHE A 155 0.02 -30.61 -15.63
C PHE A 155 -1.02 -29.50 -15.78
N TYR A 156 -0.72 -28.28 -15.33
CA TYR A 156 -1.69 -27.17 -15.43
C TYR A 156 -1.88 -26.69 -16.87
N GLN A 157 -0.83 -26.74 -17.70
CA GLN A 157 -0.94 -26.51 -19.15
C GLN A 157 -1.88 -27.55 -19.79
N ALA A 158 -1.67 -28.82 -19.48
CA ALA A 158 -2.50 -29.91 -20.00
C ALA A 158 -3.94 -29.84 -19.50
N LEU A 159 -4.17 -29.43 -18.24
CA LEU A 159 -5.49 -29.19 -17.69
C LEU A 159 -6.21 -28.06 -18.45
N ALA A 160 -5.50 -27.00 -18.83
CA ALA A 160 -6.06 -25.93 -19.66
C ALA A 160 -6.48 -26.44 -21.05
N HIS A 161 -5.63 -27.21 -21.73
CA HIS A 161 -5.97 -27.84 -23.01
C HIS A 161 -7.16 -28.81 -22.88
N PHE A 162 -7.14 -29.67 -21.87
CA PHE A 162 -8.23 -30.60 -21.59
C PHE A 162 -9.55 -29.86 -21.36
N THR A 163 -9.53 -28.78 -20.57
CA THR A 163 -10.70 -27.94 -20.29
C THR A 163 -11.23 -27.29 -21.57
N ARG A 164 -10.36 -26.71 -22.40
CA ARG A 164 -10.74 -26.13 -23.70
C ARG A 164 -11.37 -27.16 -24.63
N GLY A 165 -10.79 -28.35 -24.71
CA GLY A 165 -11.31 -29.47 -25.48
C GLY A 165 -12.67 -29.95 -24.97
N ALA A 166 -12.86 -30.03 -23.65
CA ALA A 166 -14.12 -30.43 -23.03
C ALA A 166 -15.23 -29.41 -23.28
N LEU A 167 -14.92 -28.11 -23.23
CA LEU A 167 -15.85 -27.04 -23.60
C LEU A 167 -16.30 -27.14 -25.06
N MET A 168 -15.38 -27.44 -25.98
CA MET A 168 -15.69 -27.62 -27.40
C MET A 168 -16.59 -28.85 -27.61
N CYS A 169 -16.27 -29.96 -26.94
CA CYS A 169 -17.06 -31.19 -26.96
C CYS A 169 -18.50 -30.92 -26.48
N GLU A 170 -18.64 -30.21 -25.37
CA GLU A 170 -19.94 -29.86 -24.81
C GLU A 170 -20.73 -28.87 -25.69
N ASN A 171 -20.07 -27.87 -26.27
CA ASN A 171 -20.72 -26.96 -27.20
C ASN A 171 -21.26 -27.70 -28.44
N MET A 172 -20.48 -28.63 -29.00
CA MET A 172 -20.92 -29.46 -30.12
C MET A 172 -22.09 -30.37 -29.75
N ARG A 173 -22.09 -30.93 -28.53
CA ARG A 173 -23.23 -31.72 -28.01
C ARG A 173 -24.50 -30.87 -27.95
N ILE A 174 -24.41 -29.65 -27.40
CA ILE A 174 -25.53 -28.71 -27.34
C ILE A 174 -26.04 -28.32 -28.74
N ASP A 175 -25.15 -28.23 -29.73
CA ASP A 175 -25.48 -27.95 -31.13
C ASP A 175 -26.02 -29.19 -31.89
N GLY A 176 -26.16 -30.35 -31.23
CA GLY A 176 -26.76 -31.56 -31.78
C GLY A 176 -25.81 -32.49 -32.52
N PHE A 177 -24.49 -32.31 -32.39
CA PHE A 177 -23.49 -33.20 -33.00
C PHE A 177 -23.21 -34.43 -32.12
N THR A 178 -23.46 -35.63 -32.65
CA THR A 178 -23.32 -36.92 -31.93
C THR A 178 -21.92 -37.18 -31.40
N ARG A 179 -20.88 -36.69 -32.09
CA ARG A 179 -19.47 -36.88 -31.70
C ARG A 179 -19.16 -36.34 -30.29
N GLY A 180 -19.76 -35.21 -29.92
CA GLY A 180 -19.60 -34.65 -28.59
C GLY A 180 -20.22 -35.53 -27.51
N GLU A 181 -21.42 -36.03 -27.77
CA GLU A 181 -22.14 -36.94 -26.88
C GLU A 181 -21.39 -38.26 -26.65
N GLU A 182 -20.93 -38.91 -27.72
CA GLU A 182 -20.15 -40.15 -27.65
C GLU A 182 -18.87 -40.00 -26.84
N THR A 183 -18.18 -38.86 -26.99
CA THR A 183 -16.94 -38.57 -26.26
C THR A 183 -17.21 -38.33 -24.78
N THR A 184 -18.25 -37.55 -24.46
CA THR A 184 -18.68 -37.32 -23.07
C THR A 184 -19.08 -38.61 -22.38
N GLN A 185 -19.84 -39.48 -23.04
CA GLN A 185 -20.28 -40.75 -22.47
C GLN A 185 -19.10 -41.66 -22.12
N LYS A 186 -18.08 -41.74 -22.99
CA LYS A 186 -16.85 -42.50 -22.70
C LYS A 186 -16.06 -41.93 -21.51
N MET A 187 -16.05 -40.60 -21.34
CA MET A 187 -15.37 -39.96 -20.20
C MET A 187 -16.06 -40.26 -18.86
N MET A 188 -17.38 -40.54 -18.84
CA MET A 188 -18.11 -40.84 -17.62
C MET A 188 -17.54 -42.06 -16.87
N GLU A 189 -17.18 -43.11 -17.59
CA GLU A 189 -16.62 -44.33 -16.98
C GLU A 189 -15.28 -44.05 -16.28
N ALA A 190 -14.42 -43.24 -16.92
CA ALA A 190 -13.17 -42.80 -16.32
C ALA A 190 -13.43 -41.95 -15.07
N CYS A 191 -14.30 -40.94 -15.16
CA CYS A 191 -14.64 -40.07 -14.02
C CYS A 191 -15.27 -40.84 -12.86
N ALA A 192 -16.11 -41.85 -13.12
CA ALA A 192 -16.72 -42.68 -12.09
C ALA A 192 -15.68 -43.41 -11.23
N SER A 193 -14.52 -43.78 -11.81
CA SER A 193 -13.43 -44.42 -11.08
C SER A 193 -12.71 -43.51 -10.06
N LEU A 194 -12.96 -42.20 -10.09
CA LEU A 194 -12.39 -41.26 -9.12
C LEU A 194 -13.12 -41.28 -7.77
N ASP A 195 -14.34 -41.83 -7.71
CA ASP A 195 -15.18 -41.91 -6.51
C ASP A 195 -15.31 -40.54 -5.81
N LEU A 196 -15.72 -39.53 -6.59
CA LEU A 196 -15.90 -38.17 -6.10
C LEU A 196 -17.19 -38.07 -5.27
N ASP A 197 -17.14 -37.27 -4.20
CA ASP A 197 -18.31 -36.96 -3.39
C ASP A 197 -19.42 -36.34 -4.25
N SER A 198 -20.65 -36.82 -4.08
CA SER A 198 -21.81 -36.31 -4.79
C SER A 198 -22.36 -35.02 -4.19
N ALA A 199 -21.96 -34.64 -2.98
CA ALA A 199 -22.38 -33.39 -2.36
C ALA A 199 -21.89 -32.16 -3.14
N TYR A 200 -22.71 -31.10 -3.14
CA TYR A 200 -22.26 -29.80 -3.62
C TYR A 200 -21.31 -29.17 -2.59
N PHE A 201 -20.12 -28.80 -3.03
CA PHE A 201 -19.08 -28.20 -2.21
C PHE A 201 -19.16 -26.67 -2.20
N THR A 202 -19.41 -26.07 -3.36
CA THR A 202 -19.41 -24.62 -3.59
C THR A 202 -20.79 -23.97 -3.57
N LEU A 203 -21.86 -24.77 -3.68
CA LEU A 203 -23.26 -24.35 -3.65
C LEU A 203 -24.02 -24.96 -2.48
N LYS A 204 -25.11 -24.31 -2.11
CA LYS A 204 -26.09 -24.79 -1.13
C LYS A 204 -27.50 -24.47 -1.60
N GLU A 205 -28.43 -25.40 -1.39
CA GLU A 205 -29.85 -25.16 -1.67
C GLU A 205 -30.43 -24.11 -0.72
N GLY A 206 -31.34 -23.30 -1.24
CA GLY A 206 -31.95 -22.16 -0.58
C GLY A 206 -31.75 -20.86 -1.35
N VAL A 207 -32.59 -19.86 -1.06
CA VAL A 207 -32.50 -18.53 -1.66
C VAL A 207 -31.95 -17.55 -0.64
N ILE A 208 -30.92 -16.80 -1.01
CA ILE A 208 -30.49 -15.60 -0.28
C ILE A 208 -31.07 -14.40 -1.01
N GLU A 209 -31.99 -13.69 -0.35
CA GLU A 209 -32.60 -12.47 -0.87
C GLU A 209 -31.54 -11.40 -1.18
N GLU A 210 -31.79 -10.61 -2.22
CA GLU A 210 -30.91 -9.50 -2.59
C GLU A 210 -30.88 -8.46 -1.48
N GLU A 211 -29.69 -8.14 -0.96
CA GLU A 211 -29.63 -7.06 0.02
C GLU A 211 -29.91 -5.70 -0.63
N PRO A 212 -30.78 -4.87 -0.02
CA PRO A 212 -31.08 -3.56 -0.56
C PRO A 212 -29.84 -2.67 -0.61
N ALA A 213 -29.84 -1.71 -1.52
CA ALA A 213 -28.76 -0.75 -1.63
C ALA A 213 -28.59 0.06 -0.33
N LYS A 214 -27.35 0.21 0.13
CA LYS A 214 -27.00 0.90 1.37
C LYS A 214 -25.93 1.95 1.11
N GLU A 215 -26.02 3.08 1.79
CA GLU A 215 -24.95 4.07 1.86
C GLU A 215 -24.33 4.04 3.26
N ILE A 216 -23.01 3.86 3.32
CA ILE A 216 -22.28 3.68 4.58
C ILE A 216 -21.16 4.72 4.65
N PRO A 217 -21.12 5.58 5.68
CA PRO A 217 -19.97 6.43 5.95
C PRO A 217 -18.73 5.58 6.25
N SER A 218 -17.62 5.92 5.61
CA SER A 218 -16.33 5.25 5.74
C SER A 218 -15.20 6.26 5.54
N HIS A 219 -13.96 5.79 5.39
CA HIS A 219 -12.83 6.65 5.07
C HIS A 219 -11.87 5.98 4.09
N CYS A 220 -11.21 6.79 3.27
CA CYS A 220 -10.12 6.32 2.40
C CYS A 220 -8.97 5.77 3.25
N TYR A 221 -8.38 4.64 2.86
CA TYR A 221 -7.25 4.02 3.56
C TYR A 221 -5.91 4.17 2.83
N THR A 222 -5.85 4.93 1.73
CA THR A 222 -4.63 4.96 0.90
C THR A 222 -3.50 5.79 1.49
N CYS A 223 -3.81 6.94 2.12
CA CYS A 223 -2.82 7.72 2.85
C CYS A 223 -3.31 7.99 4.27
N GLY A 224 -2.42 8.47 5.14
CA GLY A 224 -2.76 8.70 6.55
C GLY A 224 -3.76 9.84 6.80
N ALA A 225 -4.21 10.56 5.76
CA ALA A 225 -5.21 11.63 5.90
C ALA A 225 -6.60 11.11 6.23
N LEU A 226 -6.94 9.89 5.78
CA LEU A 226 -8.21 9.22 6.04
C LEU A 226 -9.42 10.08 5.67
N CYS A 227 -9.41 10.69 4.47
CA CYS A 227 -10.53 11.49 4.01
C CYS A 227 -11.82 10.68 4.06
N GLY A 228 -12.85 11.24 4.68
CA GLY A 228 -14.17 10.64 4.78
C GLY A 228 -14.78 10.38 3.41
N MET A 229 -15.46 9.25 3.27
CA MET A 229 -16.14 8.83 2.05
C MET A 229 -17.51 8.22 2.37
N THR A 230 -18.43 8.29 1.41
CA THR A 230 -19.66 7.50 1.41
C THR A 230 -19.46 6.33 0.48
N ALA A 231 -19.58 5.11 1.01
CA ALA A 231 -19.55 3.87 0.26
C ALA A 231 -20.98 3.45 -0.09
N LYS A 232 -21.25 3.15 -1.37
CA LYS A 232 -22.55 2.61 -1.80
C LYS A 232 -22.41 1.12 -2.05
N LEU A 233 -23.19 0.33 -1.33
CA LEU A 233 -23.23 -1.11 -1.46
C LEU A 233 -24.55 -1.53 -2.13
N LYS A 234 -24.50 -2.55 -2.97
CA LYS A 234 -25.66 -3.27 -3.48
C LYS A 234 -25.38 -4.75 -3.31
N ASP A 235 -26.28 -5.48 -2.66
CA ASP A 235 -26.08 -6.91 -2.41
C ASP A 235 -24.74 -7.25 -1.71
N GLY A 236 -24.32 -6.40 -0.76
CA GLY A 236 -23.01 -6.53 -0.08
C GLY A 236 -21.79 -6.17 -0.93
N ILE A 237 -21.96 -5.74 -2.19
CA ILE A 237 -20.87 -5.35 -3.11
C ILE A 237 -20.75 -3.83 -3.15
N LEU A 238 -19.55 -3.30 -2.97
CA LEU A 238 -19.23 -1.89 -3.13
C LEU A 238 -19.32 -1.51 -4.62
N THR A 239 -20.35 -0.74 -4.98
CA THR A 239 -20.60 -0.33 -6.36
C THR A 239 -20.00 1.03 -6.68
N SER A 240 -19.94 1.94 -5.70
CA SER A 240 -19.35 3.26 -5.87
C SER A 240 -18.93 3.89 -4.56
N ILE A 241 -18.09 4.91 -4.67
CA ILE A 241 -17.67 5.75 -3.55
C ILE A 241 -17.73 7.23 -3.95
N SER A 242 -18.02 8.09 -2.98
CA SER A 242 -17.91 9.55 -3.11
C SER A 242 -17.28 10.15 -1.86
N GLY A 243 -16.76 11.37 -1.94
CA GLY A 243 -16.28 12.05 -0.72
C GLY A 243 -17.44 12.37 0.22
N LEU A 244 -17.20 12.28 1.52
CA LEU A 244 -18.20 12.58 2.55
C LEU A 244 -18.29 14.11 2.77
N PRO A 245 -19.43 14.75 2.46
CA PRO A 245 -19.58 16.20 2.67
C PRO A 245 -19.34 16.58 4.12
N GLY A 246 -18.66 17.70 4.35
CA GLY A 246 -18.32 18.18 5.69
C GLY A 246 -17.16 17.46 6.39
N ASP A 247 -16.60 16.39 5.81
CA ASP A 247 -15.43 15.71 6.38
C ASP A 247 -14.27 16.68 6.62
N PRO A 248 -13.68 16.77 7.82
CA PRO A 248 -12.70 17.79 8.15
C PRO A 248 -11.38 17.68 7.37
N LYS A 249 -11.09 16.52 6.74
CA LYS A 249 -9.83 16.27 6.01
C LYS A 249 -10.00 16.32 4.49
N GLY A 250 -11.10 15.81 3.97
CA GLY A 250 -11.44 15.73 2.56
C GLY A 250 -12.36 16.85 2.09
N GLY A 251 -13.22 17.38 2.97
CA GLY A 251 -14.21 18.42 2.62
C GLY A 251 -15.19 17.95 1.56
N GLY A 252 -15.56 16.66 1.54
CA GLY A 252 -16.37 16.06 0.47
C GLY A 252 -15.61 15.66 -0.79
N ARG A 253 -14.27 15.74 -0.80
CA ARG A 253 -13.45 15.37 -1.96
C ARG A 253 -12.55 14.17 -1.71
N LEU A 254 -12.37 13.38 -2.76
CA LEU A 254 -11.38 12.32 -2.85
C LEU A 254 -10.35 12.65 -3.93
N CYS A 255 -9.08 12.37 -3.67
CA CYS A 255 -8.04 12.42 -4.70
C CYS A 255 -8.14 11.20 -5.64
N PRO A 256 -7.39 11.15 -6.75
CA PRO A 256 -7.41 10.00 -7.67
C PRO A 256 -7.15 8.65 -6.97
N LYS A 257 -6.28 8.63 -5.95
CA LYS A 257 -6.01 7.43 -5.14
C LYS A 257 -7.26 6.98 -4.36
N GLY A 258 -7.95 7.94 -3.74
CA GLY A 258 -9.18 7.67 -3.00
C GLY A 258 -10.30 7.20 -3.94
N ALA A 259 -10.50 7.89 -5.07
CA ALA A 259 -11.49 7.50 -6.08
C ALA A 259 -11.22 6.12 -6.71
N ALA A 260 -9.94 5.71 -6.82
CA ALA A 260 -9.55 4.40 -7.33
C ALA A 260 -9.54 3.28 -6.25
N SER A 261 -9.81 3.59 -4.98
CA SER A 261 -9.75 2.60 -3.89
C SER A 261 -10.61 1.34 -4.08
N PRO A 262 -11.77 1.35 -4.78
CA PRO A 262 -12.49 0.10 -5.07
C PRO A 262 -11.68 -0.87 -5.94
N ASN A 263 -10.83 -0.37 -6.83
CA ASN A 263 -9.95 -1.21 -7.66
C ASN A 263 -8.87 -1.90 -6.80
N HIS A 264 -8.43 -1.27 -5.71
CA HIS A 264 -7.51 -1.91 -4.76
C HIS A 264 -8.23 -2.96 -3.91
N LEU A 265 -9.45 -2.65 -3.44
CA LEU A 265 -10.26 -3.58 -2.65
C LEU A 265 -10.52 -4.88 -3.41
N TYR A 266 -10.91 -4.75 -4.68
CA TYR A 266 -11.27 -5.84 -5.58
C TYR A 266 -10.15 -6.25 -6.54
N SER A 267 -8.90 -5.91 -6.24
CA SER A 267 -7.79 -6.37 -7.04
C SER A 267 -7.66 -7.90 -6.95
N PRO A 268 -7.58 -8.63 -8.09
CA PRO A 268 -7.34 -10.06 -8.08
C PRO A 268 -5.91 -10.41 -7.63
N TYR A 269 -4.98 -9.46 -7.70
CA TYR A 269 -3.58 -9.59 -7.27
C TYR A 269 -3.39 -9.56 -5.73
N ARG A 270 -4.48 -9.64 -4.95
CA ARG A 270 -4.38 -9.72 -3.49
C ARG A 270 -3.94 -11.12 -3.08
N LEU A 271 -3.12 -11.21 -2.04
CA LEU A 271 -2.90 -12.47 -1.33
C LEU A 271 -4.19 -12.85 -0.59
N LYS A 272 -4.79 -13.98 -0.95
CA LYS A 272 -6.08 -14.47 -0.43
C LYS A 272 -5.94 -15.60 0.59
N SER A 273 -4.74 -16.14 0.74
CA SER A 273 -4.45 -17.22 1.69
C SER A 273 -3.04 -17.06 2.24
N PRO A 274 -2.77 -17.56 3.45
CA PRO A 274 -1.41 -17.69 3.94
C PRO A 274 -0.54 -18.53 3.00
N LEU A 275 0.72 -18.15 2.85
CA LEU A 275 1.71 -18.86 2.06
C LEU A 275 2.93 -19.15 2.92
N ILE A 276 3.48 -20.36 2.79
CA ILE A 276 4.74 -20.76 3.42
C ILE A 276 5.77 -20.98 2.31
N LYS A 277 6.98 -20.43 2.52
CA LYS A 277 8.11 -20.61 1.61
C LYS A 277 8.96 -21.80 2.03
N GLU A 278 9.12 -22.76 1.13
CA GLU A 278 9.95 -23.95 1.31
C GLU A 278 10.81 -24.13 0.06
N ASN A 279 12.10 -24.44 0.24
CA ASN A 279 13.03 -24.69 -0.88
C ASN A 279 13.00 -23.60 -1.96
N GLY A 280 12.79 -22.33 -1.56
CA GLY A 280 12.74 -21.21 -2.49
C GLY A 280 11.38 -20.93 -3.13
N ARG A 281 10.37 -21.80 -2.99
CA ARG A 281 9.03 -21.66 -3.58
C ARG A 281 7.94 -21.52 -2.53
N PHE A 282 6.83 -20.87 -2.85
CA PHE A 282 5.69 -20.71 -1.95
C PHE A 282 4.64 -21.78 -2.19
N ARG A 283 4.04 -22.30 -1.14
CA ARG A 283 2.81 -23.12 -1.21
C ARG A 283 1.71 -22.50 -0.36
N LYS A 284 0.46 -22.84 -0.67
CA LYS A 284 -0.68 -22.51 0.19
C LYS A 284 -0.52 -23.17 1.56
N ALA A 285 -0.92 -22.45 2.61
CA ALA A 285 -0.98 -22.95 3.98
C ALA A 285 -2.35 -22.61 4.60
N SER A 286 -2.77 -23.37 5.61
CA SER A 286 -3.91 -22.95 6.44
C SER A 286 -3.51 -21.78 7.34
N TRP A 287 -4.50 -21.13 7.96
CA TRP A 287 -4.22 -20.08 8.94
C TRP A 287 -3.56 -20.65 10.19
N GLU A 288 -4.00 -21.82 10.65
CA GLU A 288 -3.42 -22.53 11.79
C GLU A 288 -1.95 -22.86 11.52
N GLU A 289 -1.65 -23.47 10.37
CA GLU A 289 -0.28 -23.82 9.99
C GLU A 289 0.63 -22.59 9.92
N ALA A 290 0.15 -21.51 9.28
CA ALA A 290 0.92 -20.28 9.14
C ALA A 290 1.16 -19.58 10.48
N LEU A 291 0.14 -19.51 11.34
CA LEU A 291 0.24 -18.91 12.66
C LEU A 291 1.13 -19.74 13.59
N ASP A 292 1.04 -21.07 13.54
CA ASP A 292 1.92 -21.97 14.29
C ASP A 292 3.37 -21.84 13.83
N ALA A 293 3.61 -21.73 12.52
CA ALA A 293 4.94 -21.50 11.98
C ALA A 293 5.52 -20.16 12.47
N VAL A 294 4.73 -19.08 12.47
CA VAL A 294 5.14 -17.77 13.00
C VAL A 294 5.41 -17.84 14.50
N ALA A 295 4.52 -18.45 15.28
CA ALA A 295 4.66 -18.59 16.72
C ALA A 295 5.89 -19.43 17.09
N LYS A 296 6.12 -20.55 16.38
CA LYS A 296 7.32 -21.38 16.53
C LYS A 296 8.58 -20.59 16.17
N GLY A 297 8.56 -19.83 15.08
CA GLY A 297 9.65 -18.97 14.65
C GLY A 297 10.02 -17.95 15.72
N ILE A 298 9.03 -17.22 16.24
CA ILE A 298 9.23 -16.24 17.32
C ILE A 298 9.80 -16.92 18.58
N LYS A 299 9.25 -18.06 19.02
CA LYS A 299 9.72 -18.79 20.20
C LYS A 299 11.14 -19.37 20.05
N SER A 300 11.60 -19.58 18.81
CA SER A 300 12.94 -20.11 18.54
C SER A 300 14.05 -19.05 18.56
N ILE A 301 13.69 -17.78 18.70
CA ILE A 301 14.61 -16.64 18.65
C ILE A 301 14.66 -15.99 20.02
N GLU A 302 15.86 -15.72 20.52
CA GLU A 302 16.04 -14.94 21.75
C GLU A 302 15.44 -13.53 21.59
N PRO A 303 14.71 -12.99 22.59
CA PRO A 303 14.07 -11.68 22.55
C PRO A 303 14.89 -10.52 21.97
N ASP A 304 16.17 -10.44 22.31
CA ASP A 304 17.10 -9.39 21.90
C ASP A 304 17.53 -9.50 20.42
N LYS A 305 17.31 -10.65 19.79
CA LYS A 305 17.55 -10.94 18.37
C LYS A 305 16.30 -10.86 17.52
N LEU A 306 15.13 -10.65 18.13
CA LEU A 306 13.87 -10.43 17.43
C LEU A 306 13.65 -8.93 17.20
N GLY A 307 13.27 -8.55 15.98
CA GLY A 307 12.92 -7.17 15.65
C GLY A 307 11.51 -7.07 15.08
N PHE A 308 10.74 -6.09 15.55
CA PHE A 308 9.44 -5.78 14.97
C PHE A 308 9.49 -4.47 14.19
N PHE A 309 9.27 -4.54 12.87
CA PHE A 309 9.16 -3.37 12.00
C PHE A 309 7.73 -3.23 11.50
N ARG A 310 7.12 -2.04 11.69
CA ARG A 310 5.75 -1.77 11.24
C ARG A 310 5.59 -0.55 10.35
N GLY A 311 4.64 -0.66 9.41
CA GLY A 311 4.15 0.43 8.58
C GLY A 311 3.17 1.35 9.32
N ASN A 312 2.17 1.88 8.60
CA ASN A 312 1.03 2.54 9.22
C ASN A 312 0.05 1.49 9.73
N ASP A 313 0.23 1.11 10.98
CA ASP A 313 -0.57 0.11 11.67
C ASP A 313 -1.60 0.79 12.60
N PHE A 314 -2.88 0.54 12.34
CA PHE A 314 -4.02 1.13 13.04
C PHE A 314 -4.48 0.32 14.26
N ILE A 315 -4.01 -0.91 14.39
CA ILE A 315 -4.23 -1.78 15.56
C ILE A 315 -2.95 -1.94 16.36
N ASN A 316 -2.07 -0.94 16.29
CA ASN A 316 -0.72 -1.01 16.84
C ASN A 316 -0.66 -1.30 18.33
N TRP A 317 -1.69 -0.96 19.09
CA TRP A 317 -1.74 -1.25 20.52
C TRP A 317 -1.72 -2.76 20.81
N ILE A 318 -2.29 -3.59 19.93
CA ILE A 318 -2.23 -5.06 20.03
C ILE A 318 -0.81 -5.54 19.76
N HIS A 319 -0.25 -5.14 18.61
CA HIS A 319 1.09 -5.58 18.22
C HIS A 319 2.17 -5.06 19.17
N GLU A 320 2.11 -3.78 19.56
CA GLU A 320 3.05 -3.22 20.53
C GLU A 320 2.96 -3.92 21.88
N GLY A 321 1.76 -4.25 22.37
CA GLY A 321 1.60 -5.01 23.61
C GLY A 321 2.29 -6.38 23.55
N LEU A 322 2.16 -7.10 22.44
CA LEU A 322 2.85 -8.38 22.24
C LEU A 322 4.37 -8.20 22.23
N PHE A 323 4.89 -7.29 21.40
CA PHE A 323 6.34 -7.13 21.26
C PHE A 323 7.00 -6.45 22.47
N ASP A 324 6.25 -5.68 23.26
CA ASP A 324 6.67 -5.21 24.58
C ASP A 324 6.77 -6.36 25.58
N HIS A 325 5.80 -7.27 25.60
CA HIS A 325 5.84 -8.47 26.44
C HIS A 325 7.03 -9.37 26.08
N LEU A 326 7.34 -9.50 24.78
CA LEU A 326 8.49 -10.24 24.30
C LEU A 326 9.83 -9.53 24.58
N GLY A 327 9.83 -8.24 24.92
CA GLY A 327 11.06 -7.47 25.20
C GLY A 327 11.91 -7.17 23.96
N CYS A 328 11.31 -7.18 22.75
CA CYS A 328 12.07 -7.07 21.50
C CYS A 328 12.20 -5.60 21.04
N PRO A 329 13.30 -5.22 20.36
CA PRO A 329 13.40 -3.93 19.67
C PRO A 329 12.25 -3.71 18.67
N LYS A 330 11.67 -2.51 18.72
CA LYS A 330 10.57 -2.07 17.83
C LYS A 330 11.00 -0.89 16.98
N MET A 331 10.67 -0.95 15.69
CA MET A 331 10.90 0.12 14.74
C MET A 331 9.63 0.39 13.92
N THR A 332 9.50 1.62 13.43
CA THR A 332 8.40 2.00 12.55
C THR A 332 8.97 2.59 11.26
N HIS A 333 8.15 2.75 10.23
CA HIS A 333 8.55 3.50 9.03
C HIS A 333 8.83 5.00 9.29
N ARG A 334 8.49 5.54 10.47
CA ARG A 334 8.52 6.98 10.75
C ARG A 334 9.89 7.65 10.61
N PRO A 335 11.03 7.05 11.03
CA PRO A 335 12.35 7.64 10.83
C PRO A 335 12.69 7.91 9.36
N MET A 336 12.10 7.14 8.43
CA MET A 336 12.25 7.35 6.99
C MET A 336 11.28 8.40 6.42
N CYS A 337 10.37 8.94 7.22
CA CYS A 337 9.30 9.85 6.78
C CYS A 337 9.55 11.28 7.30
N ASP A 338 8.80 11.72 8.30
CA ASP A 338 8.79 13.11 8.77
C ASP A 338 9.40 13.29 10.17
N ASN A 339 10.18 12.32 10.65
CA ASN A 339 10.60 12.28 12.05
C ASN A 339 11.48 13.47 12.44
N ALA A 340 12.35 13.94 11.55
CA ALA A 340 13.18 15.12 11.79
C ALA A 340 12.32 16.39 12.00
N ASN A 341 11.31 16.61 11.15
CA ASN A 341 10.36 17.71 11.32
C ASN A 341 9.60 17.59 12.63
N ARG A 342 9.17 16.38 12.99
CA ARG A 342 8.46 16.13 14.24
C ARG A 342 9.34 16.40 15.46
N MET A 343 10.59 15.97 15.45
CA MET A 343 11.54 16.24 16.53
C MET A 343 11.72 17.75 16.73
N ALA A 344 11.89 18.50 15.64
CA ALA A 344 11.99 19.95 15.69
C ALA A 344 10.71 20.61 16.21
N ASN A 345 9.55 20.25 15.67
CA ASN A 345 8.28 20.85 16.08
C ASN A 345 7.90 20.47 17.52
N GLU A 346 8.10 19.22 17.93
CA GLU A 346 7.77 18.76 19.29
C GLU A 346 8.67 19.44 20.33
N HIS A 347 9.94 19.69 19.99
CA HIS A 347 10.88 20.39 20.86
C HIS A 347 10.60 21.90 20.97
N ASN A 348 10.22 22.54 19.85
CA ASN A 348 10.09 24.00 19.79
C ASN A 348 8.66 24.53 20.01
N LEU A 349 7.63 23.77 19.60
CA LEU A 349 6.25 24.26 19.46
C LEU A 349 5.23 23.47 20.27
N ASN A 350 5.64 22.34 20.87
CA ASN A 350 4.74 21.39 21.51
C ASN A 350 3.65 20.79 20.58
N ASP A 351 3.84 20.89 19.27
CA ASP A 351 3.03 20.26 18.22
C ASP A 351 3.91 19.37 17.33
N LYS A 352 3.33 18.37 16.67
CA LYS A 352 4.09 17.47 15.77
C LYS A 352 4.10 17.99 14.34
N ARG A 353 2.97 18.56 13.89
CA ARG A 353 2.67 18.90 12.51
C ARG A 353 1.77 20.16 12.47
N PRO A 354 2.35 21.34 12.74
CA PRO A 354 1.65 22.59 12.54
C PRO A 354 1.11 22.68 11.11
N TRP A 355 -0.09 23.23 10.95
CA TRP A 355 -0.74 23.38 9.66
C TRP A 355 -0.95 24.86 9.34
N ILE A 356 -0.36 25.36 8.26
CA ILE A 356 -0.67 26.68 7.70
C ILE A 356 -2.17 26.84 7.42
N ASN A 357 -2.75 27.91 7.99
CA ASN A 357 -4.10 28.34 7.69
C ASN A 357 -4.19 29.03 6.31
N TYR A 358 -4.20 28.23 5.25
CA TYR A 358 -4.26 28.74 3.87
C TYR A 358 -5.47 29.65 3.60
N GLU A 359 -6.62 29.41 4.24
CA GLU A 359 -7.85 30.18 3.98
C GLU A 359 -7.70 31.67 4.29
N LYS A 360 -6.81 32.01 5.22
CA LYS A 360 -6.56 33.40 5.64
C LYS A 360 -5.21 33.94 5.16
N SER A 361 -4.40 33.13 4.49
CA SER A 361 -3.04 33.51 4.14
C SER A 361 -2.99 34.51 2.98
N ASP A 362 -2.13 35.51 3.07
CA ASP A 362 -1.71 36.39 1.97
C ASP A 362 -0.28 36.09 1.50
N TYR A 363 0.56 35.47 2.34
CA TYR A 363 1.95 35.12 2.02
C TYR A 363 2.34 33.76 2.60
N ILE A 364 2.66 32.80 1.74
CA ILE A 364 2.94 31.41 2.10
C ILE A 364 4.33 31.04 1.62
N ILE A 365 5.15 30.46 2.51
CA ILE A 365 6.44 29.88 2.14
C ILE A 365 6.43 28.38 2.39
N HIS A 366 6.78 27.60 1.37
CA HIS A 366 7.02 26.16 1.49
C HIS A 366 8.47 25.79 1.23
N PHE A 367 9.03 24.92 2.07
CA PHE A 367 10.33 24.27 1.84
C PHE A 367 10.15 22.76 1.69
N GLY A 368 10.54 22.22 0.53
CA GLY A 368 10.49 20.77 0.27
C GLY A 368 9.09 20.17 0.41
N MET A 369 8.06 20.90 -0.05
CA MET A 369 6.64 20.48 0.04
C MET A 369 5.97 20.48 -1.33
N ASN A 370 5.38 19.33 -1.68
CA ASN A 370 4.56 19.19 -2.88
C ASN A 370 3.08 18.92 -2.54
N GLU A 371 2.43 19.92 -1.96
CA GLU A 371 1.06 19.81 -1.46
C GLU A 371 0.05 19.29 -2.50
N PHE A 372 0.11 19.73 -3.76
CA PHE A 372 -0.85 19.31 -4.77
C PHE A 372 -0.76 17.84 -5.17
N ALA A 373 0.41 17.20 -5.05
CA ALA A 373 0.57 15.78 -5.35
C ALA A 373 0.48 14.89 -4.10
N THR A 374 1.09 15.33 -2.99
CA THR A 374 1.34 14.51 -1.80
C THR A 374 0.68 15.03 -0.52
N SER A 375 -0.31 15.93 -0.62
CA SER A 375 -1.00 16.46 0.56
C SER A 375 -1.60 15.39 1.46
N TYR A 376 -1.57 15.69 2.76
CA TYR A 376 -2.25 14.98 3.82
C TYR A 376 -3.74 15.41 3.94
N GLY A 377 -4.48 15.39 2.84
CA GLY A 377 -5.93 15.66 2.79
C GLY A 377 -6.36 16.60 1.67
N GLN A 378 -7.53 16.36 1.08
CA GLN A 378 -8.03 17.15 -0.05
C GLN A 378 -8.59 18.52 0.35
N ARG A 379 -8.98 18.69 1.62
CA ARG A 379 -9.36 20.02 2.14
C ARG A 379 -8.18 20.97 2.09
N LYS A 380 -7.00 20.51 2.51
CA LYS A 380 -5.76 21.31 2.51
C LYS A 380 -5.40 21.81 1.11
N THR A 381 -5.44 20.93 0.11
CA THR A 381 -5.18 21.33 -1.29
C THR A 381 -6.25 22.27 -1.84
N THR A 382 -7.50 22.10 -1.41
CA THR A 382 -8.59 23.01 -1.81
C THR A 382 -8.36 24.41 -1.27
N GLN A 383 -7.99 24.52 0.02
CA GLN A 383 -7.73 25.80 0.66
C GLN A 383 -6.51 26.49 0.04
N LEU A 384 -5.44 25.76 -0.26
CA LEU A 384 -4.27 26.33 -0.95
C LEU A 384 -4.64 26.88 -2.34
N LYS A 385 -5.40 26.12 -3.14
CA LYS A 385 -5.89 26.60 -4.45
C LYS A 385 -6.75 27.86 -4.32
N ALA A 386 -7.61 27.91 -3.31
CA ALA A 386 -8.44 29.08 -3.06
C ALA A 386 -7.59 30.30 -2.66
N ALA A 387 -6.58 30.11 -1.80
CA ALA A 387 -5.64 31.17 -1.41
C ALA A 387 -4.93 31.78 -2.63
N LEU A 388 -4.39 30.94 -3.52
CA LEU A 388 -3.75 31.39 -4.76
C LEU A 388 -4.72 32.16 -5.67
N LYS A 389 -5.95 31.68 -5.82
CA LYS A 389 -6.99 32.36 -6.59
C LYS A 389 -7.35 33.73 -5.99
N ASN A 390 -7.28 33.86 -4.66
CA ASN A 390 -7.52 35.10 -3.94
C ASN A 390 -6.31 36.06 -3.92
N GLY A 391 -5.21 35.70 -4.60
CA GLY A 391 -4.03 36.55 -4.73
C GLY A 391 -2.93 36.32 -3.68
N ALA A 392 -3.04 35.27 -2.85
CA ALA A 392 -1.98 34.94 -1.91
C ALA A 392 -0.67 34.62 -2.65
N LYS A 393 0.44 35.20 -2.21
CA LYS A 393 1.77 34.91 -2.76
C LYS A 393 2.27 33.59 -2.19
N LEU A 394 2.59 32.64 -3.05
CA LEU A 394 3.21 31.36 -2.68
C LEU A 394 4.65 31.30 -3.20
N VAL A 395 5.60 31.26 -2.27
CA VAL A 395 7.02 31.08 -2.55
C VAL A 395 7.42 29.65 -2.18
N ILE A 396 8.04 28.93 -3.11
CA ILE A 396 8.44 27.53 -2.89
C ILE A 396 9.94 27.37 -3.09
N PHE A 397 10.62 26.91 -2.05
CA PHE A 397 11.97 26.39 -2.11
C PHE A 397 11.92 24.88 -2.34
N ASP A 398 12.32 24.44 -3.51
CA ASP A 398 12.33 23.03 -3.91
C ASP A 398 13.42 22.84 -4.98
N PRO A 399 14.32 21.85 -4.87
CA PRO A 399 15.28 21.54 -5.93
C PRO A 399 14.62 21.21 -7.28
N ARG A 400 13.36 20.78 -7.26
CA ARG A 400 12.56 20.43 -8.45
C ARG A 400 11.40 21.41 -8.62
N ARG A 401 11.06 21.74 -9.87
CA ARG A 401 9.80 22.42 -10.18
C ARG A 401 8.64 21.43 -10.10
N SER A 402 8.25 21.06 -8.89
CA SER A 402 7.14 20.15 -8.58
C SER A 402 5.77 20.73 -9.00
N GLU A 403 4.70 19.95 -8.92
CA GLU A 403 3.33 20.36 -9.28
C GLU A 403 2.87 21.57 -8.47
N THR A 404 3.28 21.64 -7.20
CA THR A 404 2.98 22.79 -6.36
C THR A 404 3.85 23.99 -6.74
N ALA A 405 5.13 23.79 -7.04
CA ALA A 405 6.03 24.85 -7.50
C ALA A 405 5.65 25.41 -8.88
N ALA A 406 5.13 24.58 -9.78
CA ALA A 406 4.65 25.01 -11.09
C ALA A 406 3.45 25.95 -11.00
N ALA A 407 2.65 25.84 -9.93
CA ALA A 407 1.50 26.68 -9.64
C ALA A 407 1.79 27.80 -8.62
N ALA A 408 3.01 27.85 -8.09
CA ALA A 408 3.44 28.88 -7.15
C ALA A 408 3.62 30.23 -7.84
N THR A 409 3.52 31.31 -7.08
CA THR A 409 3.86 32.66 -7.55
C THR A 409 5.35 32.74 -7.87
N GLU A 410 6.18 32.09 -7.05
CA GLU A 410 7.62 32.07 -7.21
C GLU A 410 8.19 30.69 -6.82
N TRP A 411 8.98 30.09 -7.70
CA TRP A 411 9.75 28.87 -7.44
C TRP A 411 11.23 29.20 -7.35
N ILE A 412 11.84 28.84 -6.22
CA ILE A 412 13.25 29.05 -5.92
C ILE A 412 13.97 27.70 -5.97
N PRO A 413 14.79 27.44 -7.01
CA PRO A 413 15.62 26.25 -7.04
C PRO A 413 16.69 26.37 -5.96
N ILE A 414 16.70 25.39 -5.05
CA ILE A 414 17.65 25.32 -3.94
C ILE A 414 18.49 24.05 -4.05
N LYS A 415 19.78 24.11 -3.70
CA LYS A 415 20.61 22.91 -3.60
C LYS A 415 20.04 21.98 -2.51
N PRO A 416 19.92 20.66 -2.76
CA PRO A 416 19.38 19.73 -1.76
C PRO A 416 20.08 19.83 -0.39
N ALA A 417 19.30 19.74 0.68
CA ALA A 417 19.75 19.78 2.08
C ALA A 417 20.35 21.12 2.58
N THR A 418 20.15 22.22 1.84
CA THR A 418 20.68 23.56 2.20
C THR A 418 19.60 24.54 2.69
N ASP A 419 18.36 24.07 2.87
CA ASP A 419 17.19 24.83 3.30
C ASP A 419 17.44 25.61 4.60
N GLY A 420 18.11 24.97 5.56
CA GLY A 420 18.44 25.60 6.84
C GLY A 420 19.38 26.81 6.71
N ALA A 421 20.27 26.83 5.70
CA ALA A 421 21.12 28.00 5.47
C ALA A 421 20.32 29.20 4.97
N VAL A 422 19.38 28.98 4.04
CA VAL A 422 18.48 30.03 3.57
C VAL A 422 17.60 30.54 4.71
N ALA A 423 17.00 29.64 5.50
CA ALA A 423 16.17 30.01 6.64
C ALA A 423 16.92 30.86 7.66
N LEU A 424 18.16 30.48 8.02
CA LEU A 424 19.00 31.27 8.94
C LEU A 424 19.38 32.63 8.37
N ALA A 425 19.61 32.73 7.06
CA ALA A 425 19.87 34.02 6.42
C ALA A 425 18.65 34.92 6.35
N MET A 426 17.46 34.36 6.18
CA MET A 426 16.22 35.11 6.34
C MET A 426 16.06 35.61 7.79
N CYS A 427 16.35 34.77 8.79
CA CYS A 427 16.36 35.20 10.20
C CYS A 427 17.37 36.35 10.44
N TYR A 428 18.57 36.28 9.84
CA TYR A 428 19.56 37.36 9.92
C TYR A 428 18.99 38.69 9.42
N VAL A 429 18.37 38.70 8.23
CA VAL A 429 17.78 39.92 7.64
C VAL A 429 16.69 40.49 8.54
N ILE A 430 15.79 39.63 9.04
CA ILE A 430 14.68 40.05 9.92
C ILE A 430 15.21 40.64 11.22
N ILE A 431 16.18 39.99 11.87
CA ILE A 431 16.73 40.41 13.16
C ILE A 431 17.59 41.68 13.02
N LYS A 432 18.47 41.73 12.02
CA LYS A 432 19.38 42.86 11.79
C LYS A 432 18.61 44.17 11.53
N ASN A 433 17.51 44.07 10.78
CA ASN A 433 16.67 45.20 10.43
C ASN A 433 15.53 45.45 11.44
N GLU A 434 15.53 44.73 12.57
CA GLU A 434 14.50 44.81 13.62
C GLU A 434 13.05 44.63 13.13
N LEU A 435 12.83 43.78 12.12
CA LEU A 435 11.53 43.52 11.50
C LEU A 435 10.71 42.41 12.21
N TYR A 436 11.21 41.89 13.32
CA TYR A 436 10.52 40.86 14.10
C TYR A 436 9.48 41.47 15.05
N ASP A 437 8.47 40.69 15.40
CA ASP A 437 7.46 41.05 16.40
C ASP A 437 8.12 41.04 17.80
N LYS A 438 8.50 42.23 18.29
CA LYS A 438 9.22 42.39 19.55
C LYS A 438 8.40 41.94 20.75
N GLU A 439 7.08 42.19 20.75
CA GLU A 439 6.20 41.79 21.83
C GLU A 439 6.02 40.27 21.85
N PHE A 440 5.73 39.67 20.70
CA PHE A 440 5.60 38.21 20.61
C PHE A 440 6.89 37.50 21.02
N VAL A 441 8.04 37.95 20.49
CA VAL A 441 9.34 37.35 20.82
C VAL A 441 9.61 37.43 22.32
N LYS A 442 9.33 38.56 22.96
CA LYS A 442 9.54 38.75 24.39
C LYS A 442 8.62 37.87 25.25
N ASP A 443 7.33 37.80 24.90
CA ASP A 443 6.32 37.24 25.79
C ASP A 443 6.03 35.75 25.52
N TRP A 444 6.32 35.25 24.31
CA TRP A 444 5.90 33.92 23.85
C TRP A 444 7.03 33.02 23.34
N THR A 445 8.29 33.47 23.36
CA THR A 445 9.43 32.68 22.91
C THR A 445 10.53 32.54 23.97
N TYR A 446 11.49 31.65 23.72
CA TYR A 446 12.72 31.53 24.49
C TYR A 446 13.90 31.33 23.52
N GLY A 447 15.11 31.69 23.94
CA GLY A 447 16.32 31.48 23.15
C GLY A 447 16.58 32.52 22.05
N PHE A 448 15.88 33.66 22.08
CA PHE A 448 16.04 34.72 21.07
C PHE A 448 17.45 35.30 21.05
N ASP A 449 18.04 35.58 22.21
CA ASP A 449 19.39 36.15 22.29
C ASP A 449 20.44 35.19 21.74
N GLU A 450 20.32 33.89 22.02
CA GLU A 450 21.18 32.86 21.43
C GLU A 450 21.00 32.75 19.92
N LEU A 451 19.75 32.79 19.42
CA LEU A 451 19.48 32.81 17.98
C LEU A 451 20.08 34.06 17.33
N LYS A 452 19.86 35.24 17.92
CA LYS A 452 20.40 36.53 17.47
C LYS A 452 21.91 36.48 17.41
N ASN A 453 22.57 36.01 18.46
CA ASN A 453 24.03 35.89 18.49
C ASN A 453 24.55 34.92 17.43
N ARG A 454 23.85 33.81 17.22
CA ARG A 454 24.17 32.85 16.16
C ARG A 454 24.02 33.48 14.79
N VAL A 455 22.87 34.06 14.45
CA VAL A 455 22.65 34.57 13.09
C VAL A 455 23.53 35.78 12.79
N LEU A 456 23.77 36.66 13.76
CA LEU A 456 24.66 37.82 13.61
C LEU A 456 26.15 37.45 13.63
N GLY A 457 26.49 36.22 14.03
CA GLY A 457 27.87 35.73 14.09
C GLY A 457 28.66 36.25 15.28
N THR A 458 28.01 36.81 16.31
CA THR A 458 28.70 37.29 17.52
C THR A 458 29.16 36.13 18.41
N GLU A 459 28.56 34.95 18.29
CA GLU A 459 28.96 33.74 19.04
C GLU A 459 30.20 33.05 18.45
N ASP A 460 30.31 32.97 17.11
CA ASP A 460 31.28 32.11 16.42
C ASP A 460 32.02 32.78 15.25
N GLY A 461 31.84 34.10 15.07
CA GLY A 461 32.48 34.88 14.02
C GLY A 461 31.86 34.74 12.63
N ILE A 462 30.77 33.98 12.46
CA ILE A 462 30.15 33.73 11.16
C ILE A 462 28.77 34.38 11.10
N ALA A 463 28.65 35.54 10.46
CA ALA A 463 27.33 36.10 10.19
C ALA A 463 26.61 35.26 9.12
N ARG A 464 25.35 34.88 9.38
CA ARG A 464 24.52 34.10 8.45
C ARG A 464 23.88 35.04 7.44
N THR A 465 24.69 35.78 6.70
CA THR A 465 24.18 36.77 5.73
C THR A 465 23.54 36.09 4.52
N PRO A 466 22.74 36.82 3.71
CA PRO A 466 22.29 36.33 2.41
C PRO A 466 23.42 35.84 1.50
N GLU A 467 24.58 36.51 1.48
CA GLU A 467 25.75 36.09 0.68
C GLU A 467 26.38 34.79 1.21
N TRP A 468 26.35 34.58 2.53
CA TRP A 468 26.79 33.32 3.14
C TRP A 468 25.88 32.18 2.70
N ALA A 469 24.56 32.36 2.79
CA ALA A 469 23.60 31.35 2.38
C ALA A 469 23.66 31.08 0.88
N ALA A 470 23.83 32.12 0.04
CA ALA A 470 23.90 31.99 -1.41
C ALA A 470 25.03 31.05 -1.87
N LYS A 471 26.21 31.11 -1.22
CA LYS A 471 27.33 30.21 -1.51
C LYS A 471 26.99 28.75 -1.23
N ILE A 472 26.22 28.49 -0.17
CA ILE A 472 25.82 27.15 0.28
C ILE A 472 24.68 26.62 -0.58
N SER A 473 23.61 27.40 -0.70
CA SER A 473 22.32 26.96 -1.24
C SER A 473 22.17 27.16 -2.74
N GLY A 474 22.99 28.02 -3.35
CA GLY A 474 22.83 28.45 -4.73
C GLY A 474 21.68 29.43 -4.97
N VAL A 475 20.94 29.83 -3.93
CA VAL A 475 19.88 30.85 -4.03
C VAL A 475 20.55 32.24 -4.03
N PRO A 476 20.25 33.12 -4.99
CA PRO A 476 20.82 34.48 -5.02
C PRO A 476 20.57 35.25 -3.72
N ALA A 477 21.59 36.00 -3.26
CA ALA A 477 21.54 36.72 -1.98
C ALA A 477 20.41 37.77 -1.94
N ASP A 478 20.25 38.53 -3.02
CA ASP A 478 19.17 39.51 -3.21
C ASP A 478 17.78 38.88 -3.13
N THR A 479 17.64 37.64 -3.63
CA THR A 479 16.41 36.85 -3.54
C THR A 479 16.10 36.44 -2.10
N ILE A 480 17.10 35.97 -1.35
CA ILE A 480 16.95 35.63 0.07
C ILE A 480 16.54 36.87 0.88
N GLU A 481 17.23 37.99 0.68
CA GLU A 481 16.96 39.25 1.38
C GLU A 481 15.56 39.78 1.08
N ARG A 482 15.17 39.83 -0.20
CA ARG A 482 13.83 40.24 -0.61
C ARG A 482 12.75 39.37 0.01
N ILE A 483 12.85 38.05 -0.09
CA ILE A 483 11.83 37.13 0.46
C ILE A 483 11.75 37.28 1.99
N ALA A 484 12.87 37.50 2.69
CA ALA A 484 12.86 37.73 4.13
C ALA A 484 12.11 39.01 4.51
N MET A 485 12.35 40.12 3.79
CA MET A 485 11.64 41.38 4.02
C MET A 485 10.16 41.29 3.65
N GLU A 486 9.83 40.71 2.50
CA GLU A 486 8.44 40.49 2.08
C GLU A 486 7.68 39.64 3.10
N PHE A 487 8.29 38.55 3.58
CA PHE A 487 7.71 37.73 4.63
C PHE A 487 7.50 38.55 5.90
N ALA A 488 8.51 39.27 6.41
CA ALA A 488 8.34 40.06 7.62
C ALA A 488 7.20 41.09 7.52
N MET A 489 7.05 41.74 6.37
CA MET A 489 6.05 42.79 6.13
C MET A 489 4.63 42.28 5.81
N ALA A 490 4.46 41.02 5.40
CA ALA A 490 3.13 40.47 5.10
C ALA A 490 2.24 40.38 6.36
N GLU A 491 0.92 40.53 6.21
CA GLU A 491 0.00 40.55 7.36
C GLU A 491 -0.37 39.13 7.81
N LYS A 492 -0.71 38.24 6.87
CA LYS A 492 -1.27 36.92 7.15
C LYS A 492 -0.41 35.82 6.54
N LYS A 493 0.63 35.47 7.26
CA LYS A 493 1.78 34.75 6.70
C LYS A 493 2.14 33.49 7.46
N GLY A 494 2.79 32.55 6.77
CA GLY A 494 3.33 31.35 7.41
C GLY A 494 4.35 30.61 6.56
N VAL A 495 5.31 29.98 7.23
CA VAL A 495 6.27 29.05 6.60
C VAL A 495 6.03 27.61 7.08
N SER A 496 6.16 26.65 6.18
CA SER A 496 6.06 25.22 6.49
C SER A 496 7.07 24.40 5.70
N SER A 497 7.33 23.20 6.20
CA SER A 497 8.15 22.19 5.55
C SER A 497 7.56 20.80 5.70
N TRP A 498 7.96 19.89 4.81
CA TRP A 498 7.56 18.49 4.84
C TRP A 498 8.77 17.57 4.59
N THR A 499 8.55 16.43 3.95
CA THR A 499 9.56 15.37 3.78
C THR A 499 10.79 15.80 3.01
N GLY A 500 10.72 16.81 2.12
CA GLY A 500 11.90 17.32 1.43
C GLY A 500 12.96 17.90 2.37
N VAL A 501 12.54 18.48 3.50
CA VAL A 501 13.44 18.96 4.57
C VAL A 501 13.69 17.86 5.62
N ALA A 502 12.74 16.94 5.82
CA ALA A 502 12.85 15.91 6.85
C ALA A 502 13.85 14.79 6.52
N GLN A 503 13.97 14.43 5.24
CA GLN A 503 14.70 13.24 4.77
C GLN A 503 16.16 13.54 4.43
N VAL A 504 16.81 14.39 5.22
CA VAL A 504 18.23 14.75 5.10
C VAL A 504 18.90 14.75 6.48
N PRO A 505 20.24 14.55 6.57
CA PRO A 505 20.93 14.43 7.86
C PRO A 505 20.72 15.58 8.84
N ASN A 506 20.54 16.81 8.34
CA ASN A 506 20.34 18.03 9.13
C ASN A 506 18.86 18.46 9.25
N GLY A 507 17.91 17.59 8.89
CA GLY A 507 16.50 17.96 8.75
C GLY A 507 15.86 18.57 10.00
N MET A 508 16.25 18.12 11.20
CA MET A 508 15.75 18.68 12.46
C MET A 508 16.12 20.16 12.59
N TYR A 509 17.38 20.49 12.33
CA TYR A 509 17.87 21.86 12.43
C TYR A 509 17.32 22.74 11.30
N GLY A 510 17.17 22.19 10.09
CA GLY A 510 16.50 22.86 8.98
C GLY A 510 15.06 23.23 9.34
N THR A 511 14.27 22.29 9.85
CA THR A 511 12.91 22.59 10.33
C THR A 511 12.90 23.59 11.47
N ALA A 512 13.82 23.48 12.45
CA ALA A 512 13.88 24.44 13.56
C ALA A 512 14.17 25.86 13.08
N ALA A 513 15.09 26.05 12.13
CA ALA A 513 15.36 27.35 11.53
C ALA A 513 14.14 27.92 10.78
N LEU A 514 13.38 27.07 10.09
CA LEU A 514 12.12 27.49 9.45
C LEU A 514 11.07 27.90 10.49
N GLN A 515 10.93 27.16 11.58
CA GLN A 515 10.00 27.56 12.65
C GLN A 515 10.43 28.83 13.37
N ALA A 516 11.73 29.13 13.42
CA ALA A 516 12.22 30.40 13.95
C ALA A 516 11.68 31.60 13.16
N LEU A 517 11.48 31.49 11.84
CA LEU A 517 10.85 32.54 11.04
C LEU A 517 9.41 32.82 11.50
N ASN A 518 8.62 31.76 11.74
CA ASN A 518 7.27 31.91 12.29
C ASN A 518 7.30 32.54 13.69
N GLY A 519 8.25 32.14 14.54
CA GLY A 519 8.41 32.68 15.89
C GLY A 519 8.84 34.15 15.92
N LEU A 520 9.78 34.54 15.05
CA LEU A 520 10.21 35.94 14.90
C LEU A 520 9.07 36.83 14.43
N CYS A 521 8.16 36.30 13.62
CA CYS A 521 7.06 37.07 13.06
C CYS A 521 5.71 36.87 13.76
N GLY A 522 5.67 36.19 14.92
CA GLY A 522 4.45 36.00 15.70
C GLY A 522 3.33 35.25 14.99
N THR A 523 3.64 34.32 14.09
CA THR A 523 2.63 33.74 13.18
C THR A 523 1.92 32.49 13.72
N PHE A 524 2.38 31.92 14.83
CA PHE A 524 1.75 30.72 15.40
C PHE A 524 0.33 31.03 15.90
N ASP A 525 -0.65 30.20 15.48
CA ASP A 525 -2.09 30.40 15.72
C ASP A 525 -2.67 31.75 15.23
N ALA A 526 -1.90 32.55 14.47
CA ALA A 526 -2.37 33.76 13.83
C ALA A 526 -3.06 33.47 12.48
N PRO A 527 -3.91 34.38 11.96
CA PRO A 527 -4.46 34.26 10.61
C PRO A 527 -3.35 34.09 9.55
N GLY A 528 -3.46 33.05 8.72
CA GLY A 528 -2.46 32.73 7.70
C GLY A 528 -1.25 31.92 8.19
N GLY A 529 -1.00 31.88 9.49
CA GLY A 529 0.14 31.16 10.04
C GLY A 529 -0.14 29.70 10.40
N PRO A 530 0.87 28.99 10.93
CA PRO A 530 0.74 27.61 11.35
C PRO A 530 -0.12 27.49 12.62
N SER A 531 -1.20 26.72 12.55
CA SER A 531 -2.01 26.36 13.71
C SER A 531 -1.33 25.28 14.55
N LEU A 532 -1.40 25.41 15.88
CA LEU A 532 -0.89 24.49 16.89
C LEU A 532 -2.07 23.81 17.64
N PRO A 533 -2.85 22.94 16.96
CA PRO A 533 -4.10 22.41 17.49
C PRO A 533 -3.92 21.46 18.69
N PHE A 534 -2.70 20.96 18.95
CA PHE A 534 -2.46 19.98 20.01
C PHE A 534 -1.71 20.59 21.20
N LYS A 535 -2.39 20.75 22.35
CA LYS A 535 -1.70 20.90 23.63
C LYS A 535 -1.20 19.54 24.09
N ARG A 536 0.07 19.20 23.83
CA ARG A 536 0.66 17.99 24.39
C ARG A 536 1.24 18.29 25.77
N LYS A 537 0.78 17.57 26.80
CA LYS A 537 1.54 17.52 28.06
C LYS A 537 2.76 16.63 27.77
N LEU A 538 3.97 17.19 27.80
CA LEU A 538 5.17 16.37 27.71
C LEU A 538 5.08 15.29 28.80
N LYS A 539 5.09 14.02 28.40
CA LYS A 539 5.14 12.91 29.36
C LYS A 539 6.49 13.00 30.08
N SER A 540 6.51 12.61 31.34
CA SER A 540 7.77 12.36 32.04
C SER A 540 8.63 11.45 31.16
N PRO A 541 9.92 11.79 30.89
CA PRO A 541 10.82 10.87 30.19
C PRO A 541 11.05 9.59 31.00
N TRP A 542 10.70 9.60 32.28
CA TRP A 542 10.76 8.47 33.19
C TRP A 542 9.44 7.68 33.18
N GLY A 543 9.54 6.37 32.99
CA GLY A 543 8.43 5.42 33.08
C GLY A 543 7.86 5.27 34.50
N LYS A 544 6.72 4.59 34.64
CA LYS A 544 6.11 4.30 35.95
C LYS A 544 7.05 3.38 36.74
N GLY A 545 7.54 3.83 37.89
CA GLY A 545 8.48 3.07 38.73
C GLY A 545 9.96 3.29 38.43
N GLN A 546 10.32 4.12 37.44
CA GLN A 546 11.71 4.58 37.30
C GLN A 546 12.00 5.68 38.32
N GLU A 547 13.07 5.48 39.10
CA GLU A 547 13.60 6.51 39.99
C GLU A 547 14.06 7.71 39.18
N LYS A 548 13.53 8.88 39.53
CA LYS A 548 14.00 10.15 38.96
C LYS A 548 15.37 10.43 39.54
N PRO A 549 16.36 10.85 38.75
CA PRO A 549 17.63 11.28 39.30
C PRO A 549 17.41 12.45 40.29
N PRO A 550 18.16 12.51 41.40
CA PRO A 550 18.10 13.61 42.34
C PRO A 550 18.23 14.95 41.62
N LYS A 551 17.43 15.94 42.02
CA LYS A 551 17.57 17.31 41.49
C LYS A 551 19.00 17.79 41.77
N GLY A 552 19.77 18.00 40.70
CA GLY A 552 21.12 18.57 40.77
C GLY A 552 22.30 17.61 40.57
N SER A 553 22.06 16.30 40.36
CA SER A 553 23.15 15.32 40.18
C SER A 553 23.49 14.96 38.73
N ALA A 554 22.79 15.54 37.73
CA ALA A 554 23.12 15.30 36.34
C ALA A 554 24.39 16.08 35.97
N PRO A 555 25.48 15.44 35.51
CA PRO A 555 26.61 16.16 34.96
C PRO A 555 26.12 17.05 33.82
N LYS A 556 26.58 18.31 33.75
CA LYS A 556 26.25 19.20 32.63
C LYS A 556 26.65 18.48 31.34
N LEU A 557 25.65 18.13 30.55
CA LEU A 557 25.85 17.45 29.28
C LEU A 557 26.73 18.33 28.39
N HIS A 558 27.83 17.78 27.94
CA HIS A 558 28.75 18.48 27.05
C HIS A 558 28.03 18.65 25.70
N LYS A 559 27.59 19.88 25.40
CA LYS A 559 26.64 20.19 24.32
C LYS A 559 27.07 19.66 22.93
N TYR A 560 28.37 19.43 22.72
CA TYR A 560 28.93 18.97 21.45
C TYR A 560 29.13 17.46 21.34
N THR A 561 29.21 16.70 22.44
CA THR A 561 29.49 15.25 22.41
C THR A 561 28.29 14.40 22.81
N MET A 562 27.19 15.01 23.28
CA MET A 562 25.91 14.35 23.53
C MET A 562 25.43 13.46 22.34
N TRP A 563 25.80 13.83 21.12
CA TRP A 563 25.38 13.14 19.89
C TRP A 563 26.50 12.35 19.21
N SER A 564 27.73 12.31 19.77
CA SER A 564 28.85 11.60 19.14
C SER A 564 28.68 10.08 19.12
N GLY A 565 27.64 9.54 19.76
CA GLY A 565 27.25 8.13 19.72
C GLY A 565 26.01 7.82 18.88
N TRP A 566 25.35 8.82 18.27
CA TRP A 566 24.14 8.64 17.47
C TRP A 566 24.31 9.23 16.06
N GLY A 567 25.07 8.49 15.24
CA GLY A 567 25.14 8.59 13.78
C GLY A 567 26.56 8.71 13.22
N PRO A 568 26.97 7.97 12.17
CA PRO A 568 26.49 6.69 11.64
C PRO A 568 27.32 5.51 12.23
N ALA A 569 26.96 4.27 11.89
CA ALA A 569 27.86 3.14 12.08
C ALA A 569 29.25 3.50 11.52
N LYS A 570 30.29 3.36 12.35
CA LYS A 570 31.67 3.31 11.88
C LYS A 570 31.73 2.28 10.75
N TYR A 571 31.95 2.73 9.52
CA TYR A 571 32.62 1.89 8.53
C TYR A 571 34.06 1.73 8.99
N THR A 572 34.27 0.87 9.99
CA THR A 572 35.58 0.31 10.24
C THR A 572 35.80 -0.67 9.10
N VAL A 573 36.54 -0.20 8.09
CA VAL A 573 37.29 -1.08 7.22
C VAL A 573 38.00 -2.06 8.14
N CYS A 574 37.60 -3.32 8.05
CA CYS A 574 38.32 -4.41 8.68
C CYS A 574 39.69 -4.40 8.01
N CYS A 575 40.68 -3.78 8.64
CA CYS A 575 42.07 -3.91 8.27
C CYS A 575 42.50 -5.32 8.74
N GLY A 576 41.96 -6.33 8.06
CA GLY A 576 42.55 -7.64 7.98
C GLY A 576 43.69 -7.53 6.99
N SER A 577 44.91 -7.65 7.50
CA SER A 577 46.09 -7.94 6.71
C SER A 577 45.80 -8.99 5.65
N ARG A 578 45.85 -8.59 4.37
CA ARG A 578 46.34 -9.40 3.25
C ARG A 578 46.60 -8.49 2.05
N GLN A 579 47.88 -8.21 1.85
CA GLN A 579 48.40 -7.92 0.51
C GLN A 579 47.93 -9.04 -0.43
N THR A 580 47.34 -8.69 -1.56
CA THR A 580 47.99 -8.76 -2.90
C THR A 580 46.94 -8.58 -4.00
N GLN A 581 47.20 -7.57 -4.84
CA GLN A 581 47.09 -7.53 -6.31
C GLN A 581 45.86 -8.13 -7.00
N GLY A 582 45.23 -7.31 -7.86
CA GLY A 582 44.43 -7.82 -8.98
C GLY A 582 43.34 -6.86 -9.45
N ASN A 583 43.72 -5.96 -10.35
CA ASN A 583 43.00 -5.42 -11.51
C ASN A 583 41.46 -5.47 -11.64
N ASP A 584 40.99 -4.40 -12.29
CA ASP A 584 39.85 -4.30 -13.21
C ASP A 584 38.52 -3.72 -12.71
N SER A 585 38.37 -2.44 -13.08
CA SER A 585 37.24 -1.86 -13.82
C SER A 585 35.83 -1.82 -13.20
N LEU A 586 35.39 -0.57 -12.98
CA LEU A 586 34.11 0.00 -13.41
C LEU A 586 32.82 -0.75 -13.07
N PHE A 587 32.07 -0.23 -12.08
CA PHE A 587 30.63 0.02 -12.17
C PHE A 587 30.22 1.09 -11.14
N TRP A 588 29.76 2.25 -11.64
CA TRP A 588 28.53 2.95 -11.25
C TRP A 588 28.11 3.89 -12.39
#